data_AF-X1NG00-F1
#
_entry.id   AF-X1NG00-F1
#
_cell.length_a   1.000
_cell.length_b   1.000
_cell.length_c   1.000
_cell.angle_alpha   90.00
_cell.angle_beta   90.00
_cell.angle_gamma   90.00
#
_symmetry.space_group_name_H-M   'P 1'
#
loop_
_entity.id
_entity.type
_entity.pdbx_description
1 polymer ?
#
loop_
_entity_poly.entity_id
_entity_poly.type
_entity_poly.pdbx_seq_one_letter_code
_entity_poly.pdbx_strand_id
1 'polypeptide(L)'
;MGKTSVYAILAVGFTYTVTIFGGAFASGREIMQFFGSYGTWGLWGAIWALILFAYFGLIGLELGRRWKTYEYKGFVTKLYESFMPHKWANRSQYVFEIAYLFICILGIIIATGGSLFRDELGIPYLAATA
;
A
#
# COMPACT_ATOMS: atom_id res chain seq x y z
N MET A 1 2.49 -33.05 -5.15
CA MET A 1 2.11 -31.65 -5.49
C MET A 1 0.60 -31.62 -5.63
N GLY A 2 -0.11 -31.18 -4.58
CA GLY A 2 -1.57 -31.20 -4.55
C GLY A 2 -2.16 -30.25 -5.59
N LYS A 3 -3.26 -30.64 -6.23
CA LYS A 3 -3.97 -29.86 -7.25
C LYS A 3 -4.20 -28.44 -6.72
N THR A 4 -3.42 -27.47 -7.22
CA THR A 4 -3.64 -26.06 -6.87
C THR A 4 -4.98 -25.66 -7.48
N SER A 5 -5.98 -25.47 -6.63
CA SER A 5 -7.31 -25.08 -7.07
C SER A 5 -7.22 -23.69 -7.70
N VAL A 6 -7.69 -23.54 -8.94
CA VAL A 6 -7.74 -22.25 -9.65
C VAL A 6 -8.46 -21.20 -8.79
N TYR A 7 -9.48 -21.62 -8.05
CA TYR A 7 -10.18 -20.77 -7.09
C TYR A 7 -9.27 -20.17 -6.02
N ALA A 8 -8.30 -20.93 -5.50
CA ALA A 8 -7.38 -20.43 -4.48
C ALA A 8 -6.39 -19.39 -5.06
N ILE A 9 -5.93 -19.60 -6.29
CA ILE A 9 -5.05 -18.65 -6.99
C ILE A 9 -5.79 -17.33 -7.23
N LEU A 10 -7.01 -17.41 -7.75
CA LEU A 10 -7.84 -16.24 -8.00
C LEU A 10 -8.21 -15.52 -6.70
N ALA A 11 -8.55 -16.26 -5.63
CA ALA A 11 -8.87 -15.66 -4.34
C ALA A 11 -7.70 -14.84 -3.80
N VAL A 12 -6.48 -15.39 -3.80
CA VAL A 12 -5.28 -14.67 -3.35
C VAL A 12 -5.01 -13.45 -4.23
N GLY A 13 -5.15 -13.59 -5.56
CA GLY A 13 -4.97 -12.48 -6.49
C GLY A 13 -5.95 -11.33 -6.23
N PHE A 14 -7.24 -11.63 -6.12
CA PHE A 14 -8.27 -10.62 -5.86
C PHE A 14 -8.11 -9.97 -4.48
N THR A 15 -7.80 -10.75 -3.44
CA THR A 15 -7.52 -10.20 -2.12
C THR A 15 -6.35 -9.21 -2.19
N TYR A 16 -5.26 -9.57 -2.85
CA TYR A 16 -4.10 -8.69 -3.03
C TYR A 16 -4.47 -7.39 -3.76
N THR A 17 -5.20 -7.47 -4.87
CA THR A 17 -5.64 -6.30 -5.64
C THR A 17 -6.52 -5.37 -4.80
N VAL A 18 -7.52 -5.90 -4.09
CA VAL A 18 -8.41 -5.08 -3.26
C VAL A 18 -7.67 -4.43 -2.09
N THR A 19 -6.70 -5.12 -1.48
CA THR A 19 -5.90 -4.55 -0.39
C THR A 19 -5.03 -3.38 -0.84
N ILE A 20 -4.46 -3.42 -2.05
CA ILE A 20 -3.61 -2.33 -2.56
C ILE A 20 -4.43 -1.15 -3.06
N PHE A 21 -5.49 -1.42 -3.83
CA PHE A 21 -6.28 -0.35 -4.42
C PHE A 21 -7.24 0.30 -3.42
N GLY A 22 -7.64 -0.39 -2.34
CA GLY A 22 -8.29 0.19 -1.16
C GLY A 22 -9.36 1.28 -1.40
N GLY A 23 -9.63 2.09 -0.36
CA GLY A 23 -10.52 3.25 -0.47
C GLY A 23 -9.83 4.50 -1.03
N ALA A 24 -8.49 4.59 -0.94
CA ALA A 24 -7.73 5.77 -1.35
C ALA A 24 -7.83 6.04 -2.86
N PHE A 25 -7.87 4.98 -3.69
CA PHE A 25 -8.05 5.11 -5.13
C PHE A 25 -9.51 5.26 -5.58
N ALA A 26 -10.49 5.20 -4.67
CA ALA A 26 -11.91 5.20 -5.02
C ALA A 26 -12.37 6.50 -5.71
N SER A 27 -11.75 7.64 -5.39
CA SER A 27 -12.07 8.92 -6.03
C SER A 27 -11.47 9.06 -7.45
N GLY A 28 -10.51 8.21 -7.82
CA GLY A 28 -9.79 8.28 -9.10
C GLY A 28 -8.93 9.53 -9.31
N ARG A 29 -8.94 10.52 -8.40
CA ARG A 29 -8.22 11.79 -8.56
C ARG A 29 -6.71 11.57 -8.69
N GLU A 30 -6.15 10.70 -7.86
CA GLU A 30 -4.72 10.40 -7.88
C GLU A 30 -4.31 9.73 -9.21
N ILE A 31 -5.13 8.79 -9.72
CA ILE A 31 -4.87 8.14 -11.00
C ILE A 31 -4.89 9.17 -12.14
N MET A 32 -5.84 10.09 -12.12
CA MET A 32 -5.91 11.17 -13.10
C MET A 32 -4.73 12.14 -12.99
N GLN A 33 -4.29 12.45 -11.76
CA GLN A 33 -3.17 13.36 -11.53
C GLN A 33 -1.83 12.75 -11.92
N PHE A 34 -1.59 11.48 -11.61
CA PHE A 34 -0.31 10.80 -11.85
C PHE A 34 -0.19 10.16 -13.23
N PHE A 35 -1.30 9.70 -13.82
CA PHE A 35 -1.29 9.00 -15.11
C PHE A 35 -2.14 9.74 -16.15
N GLY A 36 -3.38 10.12 -15.83
CA GLY A 36 -4.29 10.73 -16.80
C GLY A 36 -3.79 12.04 -17.42
N SER A 37 -3.17 12.91 -16.61
CA SER A 37 -2.67 14.23 -17.02
C SER A 37 -1.51 14.19 -18.02
N TYR A 38 -0.82 13.05 -18.14
CA TYR A 38 0.36 12.87 -18.99
C TYR A 38 0.06 12.12 -20.30
N GLY A 39 -1.21 11.82 -20.60
CA GLY A 39 -1.62 11.19 -21.86
C GLY A 39 -0.96 9.82 -22.09
N THR A 40 -0.33 9.64 -23.26
CA THR A 40 0.31 8.37 -23.65
C THR A 40 1.48 7.98 -22.75
N TRP A 41 2.23 8.95 -22.23
CA TRP A 41 3.31 8.69 -21.27
C TRP A 41 2.76 8.22 -19.92
N GLY A 42 1.60 8.72 -19.52
CA GLY A 42 0.88 8.25 -18.34
C GLY A 42 0.46 6.79 -18.45
N LEU A 43 0.04 6.33 -19.63
CA LEU A 43 -0.31 4.92 -19.88
C LEU A 43 0.90 4.00 -19.66
N TRP A 44 2.08 4.37 -20.17
CA TRP A 44 3.30 3.61 -19.91
C TRP A 44 3.65 3.59 -18.42
N GLY A 45 3.49 4.72 -17.72
CA GLY A 45 3.63 4.78 -16.28
C GLY A 45 2.70 3.84 -15.53
N ALA A 46 1.43 3.75 -15.94
CA ALA A 46 0.44 2.86 -15.34
C ALA A 46 0.78 1.37 -15.57
N ILE A 47 1.21 1.01 -16.78
CA ILE A 47 1.67 -0.36 -17.09
C ILE A 47 2.89 -0.72 -16.23
N TRP A 48 3.85 0.20 -16.10
CA TRP A 48 5.02 0.00 -15.24
C TRP A 48 4.65 -0.17 -13.77
N ALA A 49 3.74 0.66 -13.25
CA ALA A 49 3.24 0.53 -11.89
C ALA A 49 2.58 -0.83 -11.67
N LEU A 50 1.74 -1.30 -12.60
CA LEU A 50 1.10 -2.61 -12.55
C LEU A 50 2.13 -3.75 -12.45
N ILE A 51 3.18 -3.71 -13.28
CA ILE A 51 4.26 -4.71 -13.28
C ILE A 51 5.00 -4.69 -11.94
N LEU A 52 5.33 -3.50 -11.44
CA LEU A 52 6.02 -3.35 -10.15
C LEU A 52 5.17 -3.89 -8.99
N PHE A 53 3.88 -3.54 -8.94
CA PHE A 53 2.97 -4.10 -7.93
C PHE A 53 2.93 -5.63 -8.00
N ALA A 54 2.71 -6.20 -9.19
CA ALA A 54 2.72 -7.66 -9.35
C ALA A 54 4.05 -8.29 -8.90
N TYR A 55 5.18 -7.69 -9.27
CA TYR A 55 6.52 -8.16 -8.89
C TYR A 55 6.73 -8.15 -7.36
N PHE A 56 6.43 -7.03 -6.69
CA PHE A 56 6.59 -6.94 -5.23
C PHE A 56 5.59 -7.84 -4.48
N GLY A 57 4.36 -8.00 -4.99
CA GLY A 57 3.38 -8.93 -4.44
C GLY A 57 3.87 -10.38 -4.49
N LEU A 58 4.42 -10.80 -5.63
CA LEU A 58 5.00 -12.14 -5.79
C LEU A 58 6.18 -12.37 -4.85
N ILE A 59 7.08 -11.37 -4.72
CA ILE A 59 8.20 -11.44 -3.76
C ILE A 59 7.67 -11.59 -2.34
N GLY A 60 6.70 -10.78 -1.92
CA GLY A 60 6.13 -10.84 -0.58
C GLY A 60 5.55 -12.23 -0.25
N LEU A 61 4.76 -12.79 -1.17
CA LEU A 61 4.18 -14.14 -1.02
C LEU A 61 5.26 -15.22 -0.94
N GLU A 62 6.27 -15.15 -1.80
CA GLU A 62 7.36 -16.12 -1.82
C GLU A 62 8.24 -16.04 -0.57
N LEU A 63 8.52 -14.84 -0.07
CA LEU A 63 9.24 -14.63 1.19
C LEU A 63 8.42 -15.17 2.37
N GLY A 64 7.11 -14.92 2.42
CA GLY A 64 6.24 -15.44 3.47
C GLY A 64 6.23 -16.97 3.49
N ARG A 65 6.19 -17.59 2.31
CA ARG A 65 6.29 -19.05 2.15
C ARG A 65 7.65 -19.60 2.58
N ARG A 66 8.75 -18.94 2.22
CA ARG A 66 10.13 -19.38 2.56
C ARG A 66 10.43 -19.23 4.05
N TRP A 67 10.04 -18.11 4.65
CA TRP A 67 10.28 -17.84 6.07
C TRP A 67 9.24 -18.49 6.98
N LYS A 68 8.15 -19.05 6.41
CA LYS A 68 7.02 -19.64 7.15
C LYS A 68 6.40 -18.65 8.15
N THR A 69 6.43 -17.37 7.83
CA THR A 69 5.84 -16.29 8.61
C THR A 69 4.56 -15.83 7.95
N TYR A 70 3.42 -16.11 8.59
CA TYR A 70 2.08 -15.72 8.10
C TYR A 70 1.45 -14.59 8.93
N GLU A 71 2.20 -14.09 9.92
CA GLU A 71 1.83 -12.99 10.78
C GLU A 71 2.64 -11.75 10.40
N TYR A 72 2.00 -10.58 10.38
CA TYR A 72 2.62 -9.31 9.98
C TYR A 72 3.92 -9.03 10.75
N LYS A 73 3.85 -9.12 12.09
CA LYS A 73 5.00 -8.81 12.97
C LYS A 73 6.19 -9.75 12.70
N GLY A 74 5.94 -11.04 12.59
CA GLY A 74 6.97 -12.04 12.31
C GLY A 74 7.59 -11.83 10.92
N PHE A 75 6.77 -11.53 9.92
CA PHE A 75 7.25 -11.24 8.56
C PHE A 75 8.14 -9.99 8.52
N VAL A 76 7.69 -8.88 9.11
CA VAL A 76 8.46 -7.61 9.11
C VAL A 76 9.74 -7.74 9.93
N THR A 77 9.69 -8.41 11.08
CA THR A 77 10.89 -8.67 11.89
C THR A 77 11.90 -9.49 11.09
N LYS A 78 11.46 -10.57 10.40
CA LYS A 78 12.35 -11.37 9.53
C LYS A 78 12.90 -10.60 8.34
N LEU A 79 12.10 -9.72 7.75
CA LEU A 79 12.54 -8.83 6.68
C LEU A 79 13.66 -7.91 7.17
N TYR A 80 13.50 -7.28 8.32
CA TYR A 80 14.50 -6.37 8.89
C TYR A 80 15.73 -7.10 9.42
N GLU A 81 15.59 -8.32 9.95
CA GLU A 81 16.73 -9.20 10.28
C GLU A 81 17.63 -9.48 9.07
N SER A 82 17.07 -9.48 7.86
CA SER A 82 17.85 -9.67 6.63
C SER A 82 18.81 -8.51 6.35
N PHE A 83 18.54 -7.31 6.89
CA PHE A 83 19.35 -6.11 6.72
C PHE A 83 20.08 -5.65 7.99
N MET A 84 19.64 -6.09 9.17
CA MET A 84 20.06 -5.56 10.47
C MET A 84 20.12 -6.65 11.56
N PRO A 85 20.93 -6.50 12.62
CA PRO A 85 20.91 -7.42 13.75
C PRO A 85 19.54 -7.47 14.46
N HIS A 86 19.13 -8.64 14.95
CA HIS A 86 17.79 -8.91 15.51
C HIS A 86 17.27 -7.87 16.53
N LYS A 87 18.14 -7.39 17.44
CA LYS A 87 17.76 -6.37 18.44
C LYS A 87 17.36 -5.03 17.81
N TRP A 88 17.99 -4.65 16.70
CA TRP A 88 17.68 -3.42 15.98
C TRP A 88 16.45 -3.59 15.09
N ALA A 89 16.27 -4.76 14.48
CA ALA A 89 15.10 -5.09 13.65
C ALA A 89 13.78 -4.93 14.42
N ASN A 90 13.70 -5.42 15.66
CA ASN A 90 12.47 -5.29 16.45
C ASN A 90 12.18 -3.81 16.82
N ARG A 91 13.22 -3.04 17.18
CA ARG A 91 13.05 -1.61 17.49
C ARG A 91 12.68 -0.79 16.26
N SER A 92 13.29 -1.04 15.11
CA SER A 92 13.00 -0.31 13.86
C SER A 92 11.59 -0.58 13.35
N GLN A 93 11.03 -1.77 13.59
CA GLN A 93 9.63 -2.06 13.29
C GLN A 93 8.69 -1.11 14.04
N TYR A 94 8.83 -0.99 15.36
CA TYR A 94 7.95 -0.12 16.15
C TYR A 94 8.06 1.35 15.73
N VAL A 95 9.27 1.82 15.44
CA VAL A 95 9.49 3.18 14.96
C VAL A 95 8.83 3.40 13.59
N PHE A 96 8.99 2.45 12.66
CA PHE A 96 8.36 2.51 11.34
C PHE A 96 6.83 2.49 11.45
N GLU A 97 6.26 1.63 12.30
CA GLU A 97 4.82 1.50 12.47
C GLU A 97 4.19 2.77 13.04
N ILE A 98 4.80 3.35 14.08
CA ILE A 98 4.38 4.65 14.63
C ILE A 98 4.50 5.74 13.57
N ALA A 99 5.65 5.85 12.90
CA ALA A 99 5.85 6.85 11.85
C ALA A 99 4.83 6.70 10.71
N TYR A 100 4.55 5.48 10.28
CA TYR A 100 3.58 5.19 9.22
C TYR A 100 2.15 5.59 9.63
N LEU A 101 1.74 5.28 10.86
CA LEU A 101 0.43 5.69 11.38
C LEU A 101 0.28 7.21 11.43
N PHE A 102 1.25 7.90 12.01
CA PHE A 102 1.16 9.35 12.24
C PHE A 102 1.40 10.19 10.99
N ILE A 103 2.34 9.79 10.13
CA ILE A 103 2.73 10.59 8.96
C ILE A 103 1.85 10.23 7.77
N CYS A 104 1.71 8.93 7.46
CA CYS A 104 1.00 8.50 6.26
C CYS A 104 -0.50 8.44 6.51
N ILE A 105 -0.96 7.62 7.45
CA ILE A 105 -2.41 7.36 7.60
C ILE A 105 -3.15 8.62 8.05
N LEU A 106 -2.71 9.26 9.15
CA LEU A 106 -3.35 10.51 9.59
C LEU A 106 -3.22 11.62 8.56
N GLY A 107 -2.04 11.77 7.93
CA GLY A 107 -1.80 12.77 6.89
C GLY A 107 -2.75 12.61 5.70
N ILE A 108 -2.93 11.39 5.20
CA ILE A 108 -3.86 11.09 4.10
C ILE A 108 -5.30 11.38 4.51
N ILE A 109 -5.72 10.98 5.72
CA ILE A 109 -7.09 11.22 6.19
C ILE A 109 -7.37 12.72 6.33
N ILE A 110 -6.45 13.49 6.92
CA ILE A 110 -6.60 14.94 7.09
C ILE A 110 -6.64 15.64 5.72
N ALA A 111 -5.72 15.30 4.80
CA ALA A 111 -5.69 15.90 3.47
C ALA A 111 -6.94 15.54 2.64
N THR A 112 -7.36 14.28 2.69
CA THR A 112 -8.55 13.80 1.97
C THR A 112 -9.80 14.46 2.54
N GLY A 113 -9.99 14.44 3.86
CA GLY A 113 -11.09 15.11 4.55
C GLY A 113 -11.14 16.60 4.26
N GLY A 114 -10.01 17.31 4.40
CA GLY A 114 -9.91 18.75 4.13
C GLY A 114 -10.24 19.11 2.69
N SER A 115 -9.83 18.30 1.71
CA SER A 115 -10.22 18.50 0.31
C SER A 115 -11.72 18.28 0.09
N LEU A 116 -12.31 17.26 0.73
CA LEU A 116 -13.72 16.95 0.60
C LEU A 116 -14.62 18.03 1.23
N PHE A 117 -14.27 18.51 2.42
CA PHE A 117 -14.96 19.64 3.07
C PHE A 117 -14.85 20.93 2.26
N ARG A 118 -13.73 21.17 1.60
CA ARG A 118 -13.57 22.33 0.71
C ARG A 118 -14.46 22.20 -0.54
N ASP A 119 -14.43 21.05 -1.18
CA ASP A 119 -15.12 20.82 -2.46
C ASP A 119 -16.64 20.77 -2.27
N GLU A 120 -17.14 20.19 -1.18
CA GLU A 120 -18.58 20.02 -0.92
C GLU A 120 -19.21 21.15 -0.09
N LEU A 121 -18.49 21.71 0.90
CA LEU A 121 -19.03 22.69 1.85
C LEU A 121 -18.43 24.10 1.68
N GLY A 122 -17.47 24.29 0.77
CA GLY A 122 -16.84 25.58 0.50
C GLY A 122 -15.96 26.12 1.65
N ILE A 123 -15.69 25.29 2.67
CA ILE A 123 -14.91 25.68 3.85
C ILE A 123 -13.43 25.86 3.44
N PRO A 124 -12.73 26.93 3.88
CA PRO A 124 -11.31 27.09 3.61
C PRO A 124 -10.49 25.89 4.10
N TYR A 125 -9.57 25.40 3.26
CA TYR A 125 -8.78 24.19 3.52
C TYR A 125 -8.09 24.22 4.90
N LEU A 126 -7.53 25.36 5.29
CA LEU A 126 -6.89 25.55 6.60
C LEU A 126 -7.82 25.31 7.79
N ALA A 127 -9.09 25.69 7.68
CA ALA A 127 -10.10 25.44 8.71
C ALA A 127 -10.66 24.01 8.65
N ALA A 128 -10.60 23.37 7.47
CA ALA A 128 -11.03 22.00 7.27
C ALA A 128 -9.97 20.95 7.66
N THR A 129 -8.69 21.35 7.75
CA THR A 129 -7.56 20.49 8.15
C THR A 129 -7.02 20.76 9.56
N ALA A 130 -7.50 21.81 10.23
CA ALA A 130 -7.12 22.16 11.62
C ALA A 130 -7.89 21.30 12.62
#